data_AF-A0AAU0S4R4-F1
#
_entry.id   AF-A0AAU0S4R4-F1
#
_cell.length_a   1.000
_cell.length_b   1.000
_cell.length_c   1.000
_cell.angle_alpha   90.00
_cell.angle_beta   90.00
_cell.angle_gamma   90.00
#
_symmetry.space_group_name_H-M   'P 1'
#
loop_
_entity.id
_entity.type
_entity.pdbx_description
1 polymer ?
#
loop_
_entity_poly.entity_id
_entity_poly.type
_entity_poly.pdbx_seq_one_letter_code
_entity_poly.pdbx_strand_id
1 'polypeptide(L)'
;MLKIASKKQQGMLLIEVLVSLVIFSVAVLGLIGLQAVATKTSYDAEDRNRASVLANEIITAMWTQNTSSLPTAIVTAWQTQVANNAATGLPSGTGAISAPDANNVVTVTITWSSPNRKPGDPASQYITQLNALP
;
A
#
# COMPACT_ATOMS: atom_id res chain seq x y z
N MET A 1 -44.96 -34.55 52.56
CA MET A 1 -45.60 -34.02 51.33
C MET A 1 -44.74 -32.86 50.83
N LEU A 2 -44.09 -33.00 49.67
CA LEU A 2 -43.15 -32.00 49.14
C LEU A 2 -43.92 -31.00 48.24
N LYS A 3 -43.94 -29.72 48.60
CA LYS A 3 -44.57 -28.66 47.79
C LYS A 3 -43.57 -28.20 46.73
N ILE A 4 -43.79 -28.59 45.47
CA ILE A 4 -42.99 -28.11 44.35
C ILE A 4 -43.50 -26.70 44.01
N ALA A 5 -42.73 -25.68 44.39
CA ALA A 5 -43.01 -24.31 43.99
C ALA A 5 -42.64 -24.11 42.51
N SER A 6 -43.63 -23.86 41.66
CA SER A 6 -43.41 -23.49 40.26
C SER A 6 -42.93 -22.04 40.19
N LYS A 7 -41.68 -21.82 39.77
CA LYS A 7 -41.16 -20.46 39.54
C LYS A 7 -41.86 -19.87 38.32
N LYS A 8 -42.53 -18.73 38.48
CA LYS A 8 -43.05 -17.96 37.35
C LYS A 8 -41.87 -17.42 36.53
N GLN A 9 -41.75 -17.89 35.30
CA GLN A 9 -40.83 -17.34 34.31
C GLN A 9 -41.27 -15.91 33.99
N GLN A 10 -40.55 -14.91 34.51
CA GLN A 10 -40.78 -13.51 34.19
C GLN A 10 -40.05 -13.20 32.88
N GLY A 11 -40.81 -12.87 31.84
CA GLY A 11 -40.29 -12.66 30.49
C GLY A 11 -39.35 -11.46 30.40
N MET A 12 -38.04 -11.73 30.31
CA MET A 12 -37.00 -10.81 29.83
C MET A 12 -36.48 -11.17 28.43
N LEU A 13 -37.10 -12.15 27.76
CA LEU A 13 -36.60 -12.69 26.49
C LEU A 13 -36.46 -11.62 25.39
N LEU A 14 -37.43 -10.70 25.28
CA LEU A 14 -37.41 -9.67 24.25
C LEU A 14 -36.31 -8.62 24.48
N ILE A 15 -36.07 -8.22 25.74
CA ILE A 15 -34.99 -7.28 26.05
C ILE A 15 -33.61 -7.94 25.92
N GLU A 16 -33.48 -9.23 26.26
CA GLU A 16 -32.25 -10.00 26.11
C GLU A 16 -31.83 -10.15 24.64
N VAL A 17 -32.79 -10.43 23.76
CA VAL A 17 -32.54 -10.48 22.30
C VAL A 17 -32.21 -9.09 21.76
N LEU A 18 -32.91 -8.03 22.18
CA LEU A 18 -32.59 -6.67 21.75
C LEU A 18 -31.18 -6.25 22.17
N VAL A 19 -30.78 -6.51 23.41
CA VAL A 19 -29.44 -6.21 23.90
C VAL A 19 -28.39 -7.04 23.13
N SER A 20 -28.65 -8.32 22.89
CA SER A 20 -27.78 -9.18 22.08
C SER A 20 -27.61 -8.66 20.65
N LEU A 21 -28.70 -8.23 20.00
CA LEU A 21 -28.67 -7.64 18.67
C LEU A 21 -27.89 -6.32 18.64
N VAL A 22 -28.04 -5.47 19.66
CA VAL A 22 -27.27 -4.22 19.77
C VAL A 22 -25.78 -4.53 19.88
N ILE A 23 -25.37 -5.39 20.82
CA ILE A 23 -23.96 -5.78 21.01
C ILE A 23 -23.40 -6.40 19.73
N PHE A 24 -24.15 -7.32 19.11
CA PHE A 24 -23.75 -7.97 17.87
C PHE A 24 -23.59 -6.96 16.73
N SER A 25 -24.51 -6.01 16.61
CA SER A 25 -24.41 -4.96 15.57
C SER A 25 -23.15 -4.10 15.72
N VAL A 26 -22.79 -3.73 16.96
CA VAL A 26 -21.57 -2.97 17.25
C VAL A 26 -20.33 -3.79 16.90
N ALA A 27 -20.32 -5.09 17.22
CA ALA A 27 -19.20 -5.97 16.89
C ALA A 27 -19.00 -6.10 15.36
N VAL A 28 -20.07 -6.24 14.58
CA VAL A 28 -20.00 -6.33 13.12
C VAL A 28 -19.49 -5.02 12.51
N LEU A 29 -19.97 -3.86 12.99
CA LEU A 29 -19.45 -2.57 12.52
C LEU A 29 -17.96 -2.40 12.83
N GLY A 30 -17.52 -2.84 14.01
CA GLY A 30 -16.10 -2.87 14.37
C GLY A 30 -15.28 -3.72 13.41
N LEU A 31 -15.75 -4.92 13.07
CA LEU A 31 -15.09 -5.81 12.11
C LEU A 31 -15.02 -5.21 10.70
N ILE A 32 -16.09 -4.59 10.22
CA ILE A 32 -16.12 -3.92 8.91
C ILE A 32 -15.11 -2.77 8.89
N GLY A 33 -15.00 -2.00 9.98
CA GLY A 33 -13.98 -0.95 10.12
C GLY A 33 -12.57 -1.49 9.99
N LEU A 34 -12.26 -2.60 10.67
CA LEU A 34 -10.96 -3.28 10.55
C LEU A 34 -10.72 -3.80 9.12
N GLN A 35 -11.74 -4.38 8.49
CA GLN A 35 -11.65 -4.86 7.10
C GLN A 35 -11.34 -3.72 6.13
N ALA A 36 -11.96 -2.56 6.29
CA ALA A 36 -11.69 -1.40 5.45
C ALA A 36 -10.23 -0.93 5.56
N VAL A 37 -9.69 -0.88 6.79
CA VAL A 37 -8.28 -0.53 7.04
C VAL A 37 -7.34 -1.58 6.46
N ALA A 38 -7.66 -2.87 6.63
CA ALA A 38 -6.87 -3.96 6.07
C ALA A 38 -6.79 -3.87 4.54
N THR A 39 -7.93 -3.68 3.87
CA THR A 39 -7.99 -3.50 2.41
C THR A 39 -7.17 -2.30 1.96
N LYS A 40 -7.29 -1.16 2.65
CA LYS A 40 -6.47 0.03 2.33
C LYS A 40 -4.97 -0.27 2.43
N THR A 41 -4.56 -0.93 3.51
CA THR A 41 -3.16 -1.28 3.75
C THR A 41 -2.64 -2.23 2.66
N SER A 42 -3.46 -3.18 2.21
CA SER A 42 -3.11 -4.08 1.10
C SER A 42 -2.87 -3.32 -0.21
N TYR A 43 -3.71 -2.34 -0.55
CA TYR A 43 -3.48 -1.49 -1.73
C TYR A 43 -2.20 -0.67 -1.61
N ASP A 44 -1.97 -0.05 -0.45
CA ASP A 44 -0.77 0.76 -0.21
C ASP A 44 0.52 -0.12 -0.30
N ALA A 45 0.45 -1.39 0.12
CA ALA A 45 1.55 -2.35 0.00
C ALA A 45 1.77 -2.82 -1.46
N GLU A 46 0.70 -3.05 -2.21
CA GLU A 46 0.74 -3.41 -3.63
C GLU A 46 1.39 -2.30 -4.47
N ASP A 47 1.03 -1.03 -4.22
CA ASP A 47 1.66 0.12 -4.89
C ASP A 47 3.17 0.17 -4.60
N ARG A 48 3.58 -0.06 -3.35
CA ARG A 48 5.01 -0.13 -2.98
C ARG A 48 5.72 -1.29 -3.68
N ASN A 49 5.06 -2.43 -3.82
CA ASN A 49 5.60 -3.59 -4.54
C ASN A 49 5.82 -3.26 -6.02
N ARG A 50 4.82 -2.66 -6.68
CA ARG A 50 4.92 -2.21 -8.08
C ARG A 50 6.08 -1.24 -8.29
N ALA A 51 6.22 -0.25 -7.40
CA ALA A 51 7.36 0.67 -7.43
C ALA A 51 8.69 -0.07 -7.24
N SER A 52 8.76 -1.03 -6.33
CA SER A 52 9.96 -1.86 -6.13
C SER A 52 10.34 -2.65 -7.40
N VAL A 53 9.37 -3.25 -8.08
CA VAL A 53 9.62 -4.00 -9.33
C VAL A 53 10.16 -3.07 -10.42
N LEU A 54 9.53 -1.92 -10.64
CA LEU A 54 9.98 -0.93 -11.63
C LEU A 54 11.37 -0.37 -11.34
N ALA A 55 11.69 -0.15 -10.05
CA ALA A 55 13.01 0.27 -9.66
C ALA A 55 14.05 -0.84 -9.85
N ASN A 56 13.67 -2.09 -9.60
CA ASN A 56 14.54 -3.24 -9.82
C ASN A 56 14.81 -3.48 -11.32
N GLU A 57 13.83 -3.24 -12.20
CA GLU A 57 14.02 -3.31 -13.66
C GLU A 57 15.15 -2.39 -14.13
N ILE A 58 15.13 -1.11 -13.70
CA ILE A 58 16.14 -0.15 -14.13
C ILE A 58 17.51 -0.40 -13.49
N ILE A 59 17.56 -0.87 -12.23
CA ILE A 59 18.80 -1.30 -11.59
C ILE A 59 19.40 -2.50 -12.33
N THR A 60 18.58 -3.49 -12.69
CA THR A 60 19.03 -4.67 -13.44
C THR A 60 19.58 -4.26 -14.80
N ALA A 61 18.98 -3.27 -15.45
CA ALA A 61 19.50 -2.72 -16.71
C ALA A 61 20.89 -2.06 -16.54
N MET A 62 21.12 -1.33 -15.44
CA MET A 62 22.43 -0.75 -15.09
C MET A 62 23.47 -1.83 -14.83
N TRP A 63 23.12 -2.86 -14.06
CA TRP A 63 23.99 -4.01 -13.78
C TRP A 63 24.37 -4.77 -15.05
N THR A 64 23.40 -5.05 -15.92
CA THR A 64 23.62 -5.80 -17.16
C THR A 64 24.54 -5.07 -18.13
N GLN A 65 24.43 -3.74 -18.18
CA GLN A 65 25.29 -2.89 -19.00
C GLN A 65 26.60 -2.49 -18.29
N ASN A 66 26.79 -2.92 -17.03
CA ASN A 66 27.89 -2.54 -16.15
C ASN A 66 28.18 -1.03 -16.21
N THR A 67 27.12 -0.22 -16.08
CA THR A 67 27.18 1.24 -16.16
C THR A 67 26.40 1.88 -15.03
N SER A 68 26.96 2.96 -14.49
CA SER A 68 26.29 3.85 -13.54
C SER A 68 25.43 4.92 -14.24
N SER A 69 25.58 5.08 -15.55
CA SER A 69 24.85 6.04 -16.36
C SER A 69 24.23 5.34 -17.56
N LEU A 70 22.91 5.20 -17.55
CA LEU A 70 22.17 4.68 -18.70
C LEU A 70 22.02 5.76 -19.79
N PRO A 71 21.93 5.35 -21.07
CA PRO A 71 21.55 6.26 -22.15
C PRO A 71 20.21 6.95 -21.86
N THR A 72 20.11 8.24 -22.20
CA THR A 72 18.90 9.04 -21.99
C THR A 72 17.64 8.40 -22.56
N ALA A 73 17.75 7.70 -23.70
CA ALA A 73 16.62 7.00 -24.31
C ALA A 73 16.02 5.91 -23.41
N ILE A 74 16.86 5.16 -22.69
CA ILE A 74 16.40 4.12 -21.76
C ILE A 74 15.74 4.76 -20.54
N VAL A 75 16.36 5.82 -19.99
CA VAL A 75 15.83 6.55 -18.83
C VAL A 75 14.47 7.15 -19.15
N THR A 76 14.32 7.83 -20.30
CA THR A 76 13.05 8.43 -20.73
C THR A 76 11.97 7.38 -20.98
N ALA A 77 12.32 6.23 -21.57
CA ALA A 77 11.36 5.14 -21.78
C ALA A 77 10.85 4.58 -20.44
N TRP A 78 11.76 4.34 -19.49
CA TRP A 78 11.40 3.90 -18.14
C TRP A 78 10.57 4.96 -17.39
N GLN A 79 10.91 6.24 -17.47
CA GLN A 79 10.11 7.32 -16.88
C GLN A 79 8.70 7.39 -17.47
N THR A 80 8.56 7.18 -18.77
CA THR A 80 7.26 7.12 -19.47
C THR A 80 6.44 5.92 -18.99
N GLN A 81 7.08 4.77 -18.78
CA GLN A 81 6.44 3.58 -18.22
C GLN A 81 5.96 3.84 -16.78
N VAL A 82 6.82 4.39 -15.92
CA VAL A 82 6.47 4.74 -14.52
C VAL A 82 5.27 5.70 -14.47
N ALA A 83 5.21 6.68 -15.38
CA ALA A 83 4.09 7.62 -15.50
C ALA A 83 2.81 7.02 -16.10
N ASN A 84 2.90 5.85 -16.73
CA ASN A 84 1.75 5.20 -17.34
C ASN A 84 0.95 4.40 -16.29
N ASN A 85 0.00 5.07 -15.64
CA ASN A 85 -0.88 4.45 -14.64
C ASN A 85 -1.61 3.20 -15.17
N ALA A 86 -1.93 3.12 -16.47
CA ALA A 86 -2.64 1.97 -17.03
C ALA A 86 -1.75 0.72 -17.14
N ALA A 87 -0.44 0.91 -17.28
CA ALA A 87 0.53 -0.17 -17.39
C ALA A 87 1.08 -0.59 -16.03
N THR A 88 1.34 0.36 -15.13
CA THR A 88 2.00 0.11 -13.83
C THR A 88 1.03 0.06 -12.66
N GLY A 89 -0.17 0.62 -12.84
CA GLY A 89 -1.14 0.78 -11.76
C GLY A 89 -0.70 1.73 -10.65
N LEU A 90 0.42 2.45 -10.81
CA LEU A 90 0.85 3.50 -9.90
C LEU A 90 0.13 4.80 -10.26
N PRO A 91 -0.63 5.40 -9.34
CA PRO A 91 -1.32 6.65 -9.64
C PRO A 91 -0.33 7.82 -9.65
N SER A 92 -0.21 8.48 -10.81
CA SER A 92 0.69 9.64 -11.02
C SER A 92 2.15 9.33 -10.66
N GLY A 93 2.61 8.15 -11.09
CA GLY A 93 3.98 7.70 -10.89
C GLY A 93 4.98 8.64 -11.56
N THR A 94 6.09 8.92 -10.88
CA THR A 94 7.22 9.69 -11.39
C THR A 94 8.51 9.01 -10.97
N GLY A 95 9.39 8.76 -11.94
CA GLY A 95 10.68 8.11 -11.71
C GLY A 95 11.84 9.10 -11.88
N ALA A 96 12.78 9.10 -10.94
CA ALA A 96 14.00 9.88 -10.99
C ALA A 96 15.22 9.00 -10.72
N ILE A 97 16.29 9.24 -11.47
CA ILE A 97 17.57 8.56 -11.31
C ILE A 97 18.61 9.66 -11.04
N SER A 98 19.30 9.57 -9.91
CA SER A 98 20.42 10.48 -9.59
C SER A 98 21.64 10.17 -10.46
N ALA A 99 22.44 11.19 -10.74
CA ALA A 99 23.82 10.96 -11.19
C ALA A 99 24.60 10.17 -10.11
N PRO A 100 25.65 9.42 -10.50
CA PRO A 100 26.52 8.73 -9.55
C PRO A 100 27.15 9.73 -8.59
N ASP A 101 27.11 9.44 -7.29
CA ASP A 101 27.77 10.27 -6.27
C ASP A 101 29.30 10.06 -6.25
N ALA A 102 29.99 10.71 -5.31
CA ALA A 102 31.45 10.58 -5.15
C ALA A 102 31.91 9.15 -4.83
N ASN A 103 31.00 8.26 -4.40
CA ASN A 103 31.24 6.85 -4.14
C ASN A 103 30.69 5.95 -5.26
N ASN A 104 30.33 6.52 -6.41
CA ASN A 104 29.70 5.83 -7.54
C ASN A 104 28.33 5.21 -7.22
N VAL A 105 27.62 5.75 -6.22
CA VAL A 105 26.27 5.29 -5.85
C VAL A 105 25.22 6.02 -6.68
N VAL A 106 24.37 5.25 -7.35
CA VAL A 106 23.22 5.74 -8.10
C VAL A 106 21.96 5.51 -7.28
N THR A 107 21.16 6.56 -7.09
CA THR A 107 19.91 6.49 -6.35
C THR A 107 18.73 6.54 -7.31
N VAL A 108 17.89 5.50 -7.29
CA VAL A 108 16.63 5.45 -8.04
C VAL A 108 15.49 5.77 -7.07
N THR A 109 14.72 6.78 -7.42
CA THR A 109 13.56 7.25 -6.66
C THR A 109 12.31 7.12 -7.51
N ILE A 110 11.27 6.49 -6.97
CA ILE A 110 9.94 6.48 -7.57
C ILE A 110 8.97 7.13 -6.60
N THR A 111 8.22 8.12 -7.06
CA THR A 111 7.18 8.83 -6.31
C THR A 111 5.81 8.61 -6.94
N TRP A 112 4.77 8.45 -6.13
CA TRP A 112 3.40 8.34 -6.61
C TRP A 112 2.41 9.05 -5.66
N SER A 113 1.23 9.35 -6.19
CA SER A 113 0.15 10.01 -5.46
C SER A 113 -1.18 9.36 -5.74
N SER A 114 -1.81 8.79 -4.70
CA SER A 114 -3.16 8.25 -4.81
C SER A 114 -4.15 9.33 -5.30
N PRO A 115 -5.14 9.00 -6.16
CA PRO A 115 -6.03 10.01 -6.76
C PRO A 115 -6.87 10.79 -5.73
N ASN A 116 -7.12 10.19 -4.56
CA ASN A 116 -7.91 10.78 -3.47
C ASN A 116 -7.06 11.59 -2.46
N ARG A 117 -5.80 11.91 -2.80
CA ARG A 117 -4.92 12.69 -1.91
C ARG A 117 -5.44 14.11 -1.75
N LYS A 118 -5.38 14.65 -0.53
CA LYS A 118 -5.59 16.09 -0.28
C LYS A 118 -4.37 16.89 -0.76
N PRO A 119 -4.56 18.07 -1.39
CA PRO A 119 -3.45 18.95 -1.74
C PRO A 119 -2.60 19.28 -0.49
N GLY A 120 -1.30 18.97 -0.53
CA GLY A 120 -0.35 19.23 0.56
C GLY A 120 0.14 17.99 1.34
N ASP A 121 -0.49 16.82 1.18
CA ASP A 121 0.03 15.58 1.79
C ASP A 121 1.33 15.12 1.09
N PRO A 122 2.35 14.65 1.83
CA PRO A 122 3.64 14.24 1.25
C PRO A 122 3.48 13.02 0.34
N ALA A 123 4.15 13.03 -0.82
CA ALA A 123 4.15 11.95 -1.82
C ALA A 123 4.55 10.59 -1.24
N SER A 124 3.95 9.51 -1.75
CA SER A 124 4.46 8.17 -1.45
C SER A 124 5.74 7.97 -2.24
N GLN A 125 6.77 7.43 -1.61
CA GLN A 125 8.09 7.29 -2.21
C GLN A 125 8.67 5.90 -1.97
N TYR A 126 9.37 5.41 -2.98
CA TYR A 126 10.24 4.24 -2.93
C TYR A 126 11.64 4.67 -3.39
N ILE A 127 12.67 4.35 -2.60
CA ILE A 127 14.06 4.69 -2.89
C ILE A 127 14.88 3.42 -2.82
N THR A 128 15.73 3.23 -3.82
CA THR A 128 16.72 2.15 -3.82
C THR A 128 18.04 2.69 -4.36
N GLN A 129 19.14 2.13 -3.87
CA GLN A 129 20.48 2.58 -4.17
C GLN A 129 21.28 1.42 -4.74
N LEU A 130 22.08 1.72 -5.77
CA LEU A 130 23.02 0.79 -6.35
C LEU A 130 24.42 1.38 -6.19
N ASN A 131 25.38 0.57 -5.74
CA ASN A 131 26.79 0.94 -5.82
C ASN A 131 27.31 0.45 -7.17
N ALA A 132 27.60 1.37 -8.09
CA ALA A 132 28.16 0.96 -9.36
C ALA A 132 29.63 0.53 -9.15
N LEU A 133 30.01 -0.57 -9.78
CA LEU A 133 31.37 -1.06 -9.75
C LEU A 133 32.32 -0.03 -10.40
N PRO A 134 33.58 0.07 -9.94
CA PRO A 134 34.57 1.00 -10.48
C PRO A 134 34.91 0.71 -11.95
#